data_AF-A0A7L4NWT4-F1
#
_entry.id   AF-A0A7L4NWT4-F1
#
_cell.length_a   1.000
_cell.length_b   1.000
_cell.length_c   1.000
_cell.angle_alpha   90.00
_cell.angle_beta   90.00
_cell.angle_gamma   90.00
#
_symmetry.space_group_name_H-M   'P 1'
#
loop_
_entity.id
_entity.type
_entity.pdbx_description
1 polymer ?
#
loop_
_entity_poly.entity_id
_entity_poly.type
_entity_poly.pdbx_seq_one_letter_code
_entity_poly.pdbx_strand_id
1 'polypeptide(L)'
;MKELLRQKELFRQLIHASGVFIVVLSYFLKPDALIIIAILVLLFVVLLFRLDKRYNMPFFSFIFRHCKREDDERGFIYFFVGIILTLVLFQFNMPVANAAILILLFGDSASTIIGRKWGEHKLPFNPKKTLEGSISFFVVGLFLALTQVSLLPALLGVFFGALTEAYSPVDDNIPIPLVSALVMSLIIYLI
;
A
#
# COMPACT_ATOMS: atom_id res chain seq x y z
N MET A 1 18.00 -7.21 -19.13
CA MET A 1 18.08 -6.37 -17.90
C MET A 1 16.75 -5.68 -17.56
N LYS A 2 16.16 -4.86 -18.46
CA LYS A 2 14.89 -4.13 -18.20
C LYS A 2 13.69 -5.05 -17.90
N GLU A 3 13.55 -6.16 -18.61
CA GLU A 3 12.42 -7.10 -18.41
C GLU A 3 12.49 -7.79 -17.03
N LEU A 4 13.68 -8.20 -16.58
CA LEU A 4 13.88 -8.77 -15.24
C LEU A 4 13.47 -7.79 -14.12
N LEU A 5 13.87 -6.51 -14.24
CA LEU A 5 13.48 -5.48 -13.27
C LEU A 5 11.97 -5.22 -13.26
N ARG A 6 11.32 -5.35 -14.41
CA ARG A 6 9.87 -5.22 -14.55
C ARG A 6 9.13 -6.41 -13.93
N GLN A 7 9.61 -7.63 -14.14
CA GLN A 7 9.04 -8.85 -13.54
C GLN A 7 9.11 -8.81 -12.01
N LYS A 8 10.26 -8.40 -11.45
CA LYS A 8 10.40 -8.20 -9.99
C LYS A 8 9.41 -7.19 -9.44
N GLU A 9 9.21 -6.08 -10.14
CA GLU A 9 8.27 -5.04 -9.74
C GLU A 9 6.83 -5.53 -9.75
N LEU A 10 6.42 -6.25 -10.79
CA LEU A 10 5.08 -6.85 -10.86
C LEU A 10 4.84 -7.82 -9.70
N PHE A 11 5.83 -8.65 -9.39
CA PHE A 11 5.72 -9.60 -8.28
C PHE A 11 5.62 -8.90 -6.92
N ARG A 12 6.36 -7.80 -6.72
CA ARG A 12 6.24 -6.95 -5.53
C ARG A 12 4.83 -6.36 -5.40
N GLN A 13 4.29 -5.81 -6.49
CA GLN A 13 2.95 -5.23 -6.50
C GLN A 13 1.84 -6.29 -6.31
N LEU A 14 2.04 -7.52 -6.78
CA LEU A 14 1.13 -8.64 -6.47
C LEU A 14 1.09 -8.94 -4.97
N ILE A 15 2.24 -8.96 -4.30
CA ILE A 15 2.29 -9.18 -2.85
C ILE A 15 1.67 -7.99 -2.12
N HIS A 16 1.93 -6.77 -2.56
CA HIS A 16 1.31 -5.58 -1.99
C HIS A 16 -0.23 -5.65 -2.13
N ALA A 17 -0.76 -5.93 -3.33
CA ALA A 17 -2.19 -6.12 -3.56
C ALA A 17 -2.80 -7.28 -2.75
N SER A 18 -2.02 -8.31 -2.40
CA SER A 18 -2.49 -9.41 -1.54
C SER A 18 -2.91 -8.96 -0.14
N GLY A 19 -2.47 -7.77 0.31
CA GLY A 19 -2.96 -7.10 1.51
C GLY A 19 -4.47 -6.90 1.55
N VAL A 20 -5.17 -7.03 0.41
CA VAL A 20 -6.64 -6.94 0.31
C VAL A 20 -7.31 -7.99 1.20
N PHE A 21 -6.60 -9.07 1.52
CA PHE A 21 -7.03 -10.06 2.49
C PHE A 21 -7.41 -9.44 3.85
N ILE A 22 -6.68 -8.42 4.32
CA ILE A 22 -7.01 -7.70 5.57
C ILE A 22 -8.36 -6.99 5.45
N VAL A 23 -8.65 -6.36 4.31
CA VAL A 23 -9.93 -5.70 4.04
C VAL A 23 -11.05 -6.73 3.95
N VAL A 24 -10.85 -7.85 3.26
CA VAL A 24 -11.85 -8.93 3.18
C VAL A 24 -12.16 -9.51 4.57
N LEU A 25 -11.15 -9.78 5.38
CA LEU A 25 -11.34 -10.27 6.74
C LEU A 25 -12.07 -9.27 7.64
N SER A 26 -11.97 -7.96 7.36
CA SER A 26 -12.62 -6.93 8.16
C SER A 26 -14.16 -7.03 8.18
N TYR A 27 -14.75 -7.69 7.18
CA TYR A 27 -16.19 -7.94 7.14
C TYR A 27 -16.63 -9.07 8.08
N PHE A 28 -15.69 -9.89 8.56
CA PHE A 28 -15.98 -11.07 9.41
C PHE A 28 -15.38 -10.95 10.80
N LEU A 29 -14.34 -10.14 10.98
CA LEU A 29 -13.55 -10.04 12.20
C LEU A 29 -13.59 -8.64 12.80
N LYS A 30 -13.41 -8.57 14.12
CA LYS A 30 -13.26 -7.30 14.84
C LYS A 30 -11.89 -6.66 14.55
N PRO A 31 -11.76 -5.31 14.66
CA PRO A 31 -10.51 -4.61 14.41
C PRO A 31 -9.31 -5.15 15.21
N ASP A 32 -9.50 -5.49 16.49
CA ASP A 32 -8.45 -6.07 17.34
C ASP A 32 -7.86 -7.35 16.74
N ALA A 33 -8.71 -8.23 16.19
CA ALA A 33 -8.28 -9.46 15.55
C ALA A 33 -7.51 -9.18 14.26
N LEU A 34 -7.92 -8.19 13.46
CA LEU A 34 -7.20 -7.78 12.24
C LEU A 34 -5.81 -7.24 12.58
N ILE A 35 -5.70 -6.40 13.62
CA ILE A 35 -4.44 -5.83 14.09
C ILE A 35 -3.50 -6.96 14.54
N ILE A 36 -4.00 -7.90 15.34
CA ILE A 36 -3.22 -9.07 15.79
C ILE A 36 -2.76 -9.89 14.58
N ILE A 37 -3.65 -10.19 13.63
CA ILE A 37 -3.29 -10.93 12.41
C ILE A 37 -2.21 -10.19 11.62
N ALA A 38 -2.34 -8.88 11.41
CA ALA A 38 -1.35 -8.09 10.68
C ALA A 38 0.02 -8.09 11.39
N ILE A 39 0.04 -8.00 12.72
CA ILE A 39 1.28 -8.12 13.52
C ILE A 39 1.89 -9.52 13.38
N LEU A 40 1.08 -10.58 13.48
CA LEU A 40 1.57 -11.96 13.36
C LEU A 40 2.14 -12.23 11.96
N VAL A 41 1.50 -11.74 10.90
CA VAL A 41 2.00 -11.85 9.53
C VAL A 41 3.31 -11.09 9.38
N LEU A 42 3.41 -9.86 9.90
CA LEU A 42 4.66 -9.09 9.89
C LEU A 42 5.79 -9.85 10.59
N LEU A 43 5.56 -10.35 11.82
CA LEU A 43 6.55 -11.11 12.57
C LEU A 43 6.96 -12.39 11.85
N PHE A 44 6.00 -13.10 11.25
CA PHE A 44 6.25 -14.29 10.45
C PHE A 44 7.13 -13.99 9.24
N VAL A 45 6.81 -12.95 8.47
CA VAL A 45 7.59 -12.53 7.30
C VAL A 45 9.01 -12.10 7.70
N VAL A 46 9.17 -11.33 8.77
CA VAL A 46 10.50 -10.94 9.30
C VAL A 46 11.30 -12.17 9.72
N LEU A 47 10.66 -13.15 10.38
CA LEU A 47 11.31 -14.40 10.75
C LEU A 47 11.74 -15.19 9.51
N LEU A 48 10.89 -15.29 8.48
CA LEU A 48 11.22 -15.95 7.23
C LEU A 48 12.42 -15.29 6.53
N PHE A 49 12.49 -13.96 6.50
CA PHE A 49 13.66 -13.25 5.96
C PHE A 49 14.95 -13.61 6.72
N ARG A 50 14.89 -13.67 8.05
CA ARG A 50 16.04 -14.05 8.89
C ARG A 50 16.47 -15.50 8.68
N LEU A 51 15.51 -16.42 8.59
CA LEU A 51 15.78 -17.85 8.37
C LEU A 51 16.34 -18.10 6.98
N ASP A 52 15.80 -17.45 5.95
CA ASP A 52 16.30 -17.57 4.58
C ASP A 52 17.74 -17.07 4.46
N LYS A 53 18.07 -15.94 5.12
CA LYS A 53 19.45 -15.42 5.16
C LYS A 53 20.44 -16.39 5.82
N ARG A 54 19.97 -17.21 6.77
CA ARG A 54 20.81 -18.16 7.52
C ARG A 54 20.92 -19.54 6.86
N TYR A 55 19.84 -20.03 6.27
CA TYR A 55 19.74 -21.42 5.81
C TYR A 55 19.52 -21.56 4.29
N ASN A 56 19.35 -20.46 3.54
CA ASN A 56 19.13 -20.43 2.08
C ASN A 56 18.06 -21.44 1.65
N MET A 57 16.84 -21.26 2.18
CA MET A 57 15.74 -22.20 2.01
C MET A 57 15.20 -22.10 0.57
N PRO A 58 15.30 -23.15 -0.28
CA PRO A 58 15.14 -23.02 -1.72
C PRO A 58 13.79 -22.41 -2.18
N PHE A 59 12.68 -22.72 -1.51
CA PHE A 59 11.36 -22.15 -1.82
C PHE A 59 11.28 -20.65 -1.47
N PHE A 60 11.68 -20.27 -0.26
CA PHE A 60 11.64 -18.88 0.19
C PHE A 60 12.72 -18.03 -0.47
N SER A 61 13.92 -18.59 -0.67
CA SER A 61 14.99 -17.99 -1.45
C SER A 61 14.54 -17.67 -2.88
N PHE A 62 13.72 -18.53 -3.50
CA PHE A 62 13.14 -18.22 -4.82
C PHE A 62 12.22 -16.99 -4.73
N ILE A 63 11.26 -16.99 -3.82
CA ILE A 63 10.32 -15.86 -3.63
C ILE A 63 11.10 -14.57 -3.33
N PHE A 64 11.96 -14.59 -2.31
CA PHE A 64 12.72 -13.43 -1.89
C PHE A 64 13.71 -12.95 -2.94
N ARG A 65 14.29 -13.81 -3.79
CA ARG A 65 15.19 -13.38 -4.87
C ARG A 65 14.45 -12.69 -6.02
N HIS A 66 13.18 -13.03 -6.22
CA HIS A 66 12.29 -12.39 -7.19
C HIS A 66 11.60 -11.13 -6.64
N CYS A 67 11.50 -10.98 -5.32
CA CYS A 67 11.08 -9.72 -4.67
C CYS A 67 12.25 -8.74 -4.47
N LYS A 68 13.42 -9.21 -4.01
CA LYS A 68 14.48 -8.38 -3.43
C LYS A 68 15.00 -7.30 -4.37
N ARG A 69 14.81 -6.04 -3.93
CA ARG A 69 15.79 -4.94 -4.03
C ARG A 69 16.72 -4.95 -2.81
N GLU A 70 17.79 -4.15 -2.86
CA GLU A 70 18.78 -4.02 -1.76
C GLU A 70 18.16 -3.61 -0.41
N ASP A 71 16.93 -3.06 -0.39
CA ASP A 71 16.20 -2.62 0.82
C ASP A 71 14.80 -3.25 1.02
N ASP A 72 14.50 -4.37 0.34
CA ASP A 72 13.12 -4.90 0.26
C ASP A 72 12.52 -5.30 1.62
N GLU A 73 13.36 -5.74 2.57
CA GLU A 73 12.93 -6.07 3.94
C GLU A 73 12.30 -4.86 4.64
N ARG A 74 12.80 -3.65 4.40
CA ARG A 74 12.25 -2.42 5.00
C ARG A 74 10.91 -2.04 4.39
N GLY A 75 10.77 -2.14 3.06
CA GLY A 75 9.51 -1.85 2.38
C GLY A 75 8.37 -2.76 2.87
N PHE A 76 8.65 -4.05 3.05
CA PHE A 76 7.70 -5.00 3.65
C PHE A 76 7.30 -4.62 5.08
N ILE A 77 8.27 -4.21 5.90
CA ILE A 77 7.99 -3.76 7.27
C ILE A 77 7.11 -2.50 7.23
N TYR A 78 7.47 -1.50 6.42
CA TYR A 78 6.73 -0.25 6.29
C TYR A 78 5.31 -0.46 5.77
N PHE A 79 5.11 -1.41 4.86
CA PHE A 79 3.79 -1.84 4.39
C PHE A 79 2.88 -2.31 5.52
N PHE A 80 3.33 -3.31 6.29
CA PHE A 80 2.52 -3.81 7.41
C PHE A 80 2.37 -2.78 8.52
N VAL A 81 3.41 -1.99 8.81
CA VAL A 81 3.32 -0.89 9.79
C VAL A 81 2.28 0.13 9.37
N GLY A 82 2.24 0.53 8.09
CA GLY A 82 1.23 1.43 7.56
C GLY A 82 -0.19 0.88 7.74
N ILE A 83 -0.43 -0.39 7.40
CA ILE A 83 -1.72 -1.05 7.61
C ILE A 83 -2.08 -1.11 9.10
N ILE A 84 -1.16 -1.55 9.95
CA ILE A 84 -1.38 -1.69 11.40
C ILE A 84 -1.71 -0.33 12.01
N LEU A 85 -0.93 0.71 11.72
CA LEU A 85 -1.20 2.06 12.24
C LEU A 85 -2.55 2.57 11.74
N THR A 86 -2.90 2.32 10.48
CA THR A 86 -4.20 2.72 9.93
C THR A 86 -5.33 2.03 10.67
N LEU A 87 -5.24 0.71 10.91
CA LEU A 87 -6.23 -0.02 11.69
C LEU A 87 -6.30 0.49 13.14
N VAL A 88 -5.16 0.63 13.82
CA VAL A 88 -5.10 1.09 15.22
C VAL A 88 -5.72 2.47 15.39
N LEU A 89 -5.40 3.41 14.49
CA LEU A 89 -5.83 4.80 14.60
C LEU A 89 -7.26 5.00 14.11
N PHE A 90 -7.71 4.26 13.10
CA PHE A 90 -8.99 4.50 12.42
C PHE A 90 -10.00 3.35 12.58
N GLN A 91 -9.76 2.37 13.45
CA GLN A 91 -10.70 1.28 13.76
C GLN A 91 -12.09 1.74 14.22
N PHE A 92 -12.23 2.97 14.72
CA PHE A 92 -13.52 3.55 15.09
C PHE A 92 -14.44 3.76 13.86
N ASN A 93 -13.88 3.78 12.65
CA ASN A 93 -14.62 3.83 11.39
C ASN A 93 -13.94 2.90 10.36
N MET A 94 -14.30 1.62 10.42
CA MET A 94 -13.75 0.60 9.54
C MET A 94 -13.90 0.89 8.03
N PRO A 95 -15.01 1.47 7.53
CA PRO A 95 -15.07 1.92 6.14
C PRO A 95 -13.95 2.89 5.74
N VAL A 96 -13.60 3.85 6.61
CA VAL A 96 -12.47 4.78 6.36
C VAL A 96 -11.14 4.04 6.37
N ALA A 97 -10.90 3.17 7.35
CA ALA A 97 -9.67 2.38 7.42
C ALA A 97 -9.51 1.48 6.19
N ASN A 98 -10.58 0.80 5.78
CA ASN A 98 -10.62 -0.06 4.59
C ASN A 98 -10.38 0.74 3.31
N ALA A 99 -11.04 1.89 3.14
CA ALA A 99 -10.81 2.78 1.99
C ALA A 99 -9.33 3.16 1.89
N ALA A 100 -8.74 3.61 2.99
CA ALA A 100 -7.35 4.04 3.03
C ALA A 100 -6.37 2.91 2.72
N ILE A 101 -6.63 1.71 3.24
CA ILE A 101 -5.86 0.52 2.90
C ILE A 101 -6.02 0.22 1.41
N LEU A 102 -7.23 0.16 0.86
CA LEU A 102 -7.43 -0.09 -0.59
C LEU A 102 -6.73 0.94 -1.49
N ILE A 103 -6.73 2.23 -1.09
CA ILE A 103 -6.01 3.30 -1.78
C ILE A 103 -4.50 2.99 -1.81
N LEU A 104 -3.91 2.63 -0.67
CA LEU A 104 -2.52 2.18 -0.63
C LEU A 104 -2.33 0.97 -1.56
N LEU A 105 -3.12 -0.09 -1.38
CA LEU A 105 -2.89 -1.38 -2.04
C LEU A 105 -2.93 -1.29 -3.56
N PHE A 106 -3.99 -0.70 -4.09
CA PHE A 106 -4.27 -0.73 -5.51
C PHE A 106 -3.95 0.59 -6.20
N GLY A 107 -4.05 1.72 -5.49
CA GLY A 107 -3.58 3.01 -5.99
C GLY A 107 -2.07 2.99 -6.22
N ASP A 108 -1.28 2.58 -5.23
CA ASP A 108 0.19 2.50 -5.39
C ASP A 108 0.60 1.47 -6.44
N SER A 109 -0.05 0.29 -6.42
CA SER A 109 0.17 -0.74 -7.45
C SER A 109 -0.09 -0.20 -8.85
N ALA A 110 -1.23 0.48 -9.07
CA ALA A 110 -1.57 1.05 -10.36
C ALA A 110 -0.58 2.16 -10.76
N SER A 111 -0.22 3.06 -9.84
CA SER A 111 0.77 4.11 -10.07
C SER A 111 2.10 3.53 -10.52
N THR A 112 2.58 2.53 -9.80
CA THR A 112 3.89 1.93 -10.07
C THR A 112 3.90 1.14 -11.37
N ILE A 113 2.86 0.35 -11.65
CA ILE A 113 2.78 -0.45 -12.88
C ILE A 113 2.65 0.47 -14.09
N ILE A 114 1.73 1.43 -14.05
CA ILE A 114 1.45 2.31 -15.19
C ILE A 114 2.57 3.32 -15.38
N GLY A 115 3.03 3.97 -14.31
CA GLY A 115 4.12 4.94 -14.35
C GLY A 115 5.44 4.34 -14.84
N ARG A 116 5.71 3.06 -14.59
CA ARG A 116 6.91 2.40 -15.15
C ARG A 116 6.74 1.93 -16.58
N LYS A 117 5.54 1.51 -16.98
CA LYS A 117 5.31 0.94 -18.32
C LYS A 117 5.02 2.01 -19.37
N TRP A 118 4.32 3.08 -18.98
CA TRP A 118 3.81 4.12 -19.87
C TRP A 118 4.09 5.54 -19.37
N GLY A 119 4.81 5.72 -18.25
CA GLY A 119 5.05 7.05 -17.69
C GLY A 119 6.11 7.83 -18.47
N GLU A 120 5.68 8.81 -19.24
CA GLU A 120 6.52 9.71 -20.04
C GLU A 120 6.73 11.04 -19.30
N HIS A 121 5.70 11.54 -18.62
CA HIS A 121 5.71 12.86 -18.00
C HIS A 121 6.15 12.78 -16.54
N LYS A 122 7.39 13.19 -16.24
CA LYS A 122 7.91 13.19 -14.87
C LYS A 122 7.24 14.28 -14.03
N LEU A 123 6.98 13.97 -12.76
CA LEU A 123 6.48 14.97 -11.83
C LEU A 123 7.56 16.01 -11.52
N PRO A 124 7.19 17.30 -11.35
CA PRO A 124 8.12 18.31 -10.89
C PRO A 124 8.62 17.91 -9.49
N PHE A 125 9.88 18.18 -9.16
CA PHE A 125 10.51 17.86 -7.86
C PHE A 125 10.62 16.37 -7.48
N ASN A 126 9.98 15.44 -8.21
CA ASN A 126 10.18 13.99 -8.04
C ASN A 126 10.27 13.25 -9.39
N PRO A 127 11.47 13.15 -9.99
CA PRO A 127 11.64 12.52 -11.31
C PRO A 127 11.46 10.99 -11.30
N LYS A 128 11.29 10.37 -10.12
CA LYS A 128 11.02 8.93 -9.98
C LYS A 128 9.55 8.60 -10.22
N LYS A 129 8.66 9.57 -10.02
CA LYS A 129 7.21 9.45 -10.21
C LYS A 129 6.79 10.17 -11.51
N THR A 130 5.62 9.80 -12.02
CA THR A 130 5.12 10.21 -13.35
C THR A 130 3.66 10.62 -13.24
N LEU A 131 3.23 11.59 -14.05
CA LEU A 131 1.85 12.06 -14.10
C LEU A 131 0.87 10.93 -14.42
N GLU A 132 1.22 10.04 -15.35
CA GLU A 132 0.41 8.87 -15.72
C GLU A 132 0.24 7.90 -14.55
N GLY A 133 1.28 7.76 -13.73
CA GLY A 133 1.24 7.01 -12.48
C GLY A 133 0.27 7.62 -11.49
N SER A 134 0.38 8.92 -11.21
CA SER A 134 -0.51 9.62 -10.29
C SER A 134 -1.97 9.66 -10.75
N ILE A 135 -2.23 9.79 -12.06
CA ILE A 135 -3.59 9.67 -12.62
C ILE A 135 -4.13 8.26 -12.37
N SER A 136 -3.30 7.24 -12.59
CA SER A 136 -3.70 5.84 -12.35
C SER A 136 -3.96 5.54 -10.88
N PHE A 137 -3.13 6.08 -9.99
CA PHE A 137 -3.34 6.05 -8.54
C PHE A 137 -4.73 6.63 -8.22
N PHE A 138 -5.01 7.82 -8.74
CA PHE A 138 -6.23 8.54 -8.44
C PHE A 138 -7.47 7.79 -8.94
N VAL A 139 -7.47 7.31 -10.20
CA VAL A 139 -8.62 6.61 -10.78
C VAL A 139 -8.90 5.29 -10.05
N VAL A 140 -7.87 4.46 -9.84
CA VAL A 140 -8.03 3.15 -9.20
C VAL A 140 -8.36 3.32 -7.71
N GLY A 141 -7.65 4.21 -7.02
CA GLY A 141 -7.89 4.54 -5.62
C GLY A 141 -9.30 5.07 -5.39
N LEU A 142 -9.79 5.96 -6.25
CA LEU A 142 -11.16 6.50 -6.17
C LEU A 142 -12.20 5.42 -6.36
N PHE A 143 -12.06 4.58 -7.40
CA PHE A 143 -13.02 3.50 -7.65
C PHE A 143 -13.16 2.57 -6.43
N LEU A 144 -12.05 2.22 -5.79
CA LEU A 144 -12.08 1.35 -4.62
C LEU A 144 -12.49 2.05 -3.33
N ALA A 145 -12.08 3.30 -3.12
CA ALA A 145 -12.52 4.08 -1.97
C ALA A 145 -14.05 4.27 -1.97
N LEU A 146 -14.66 4.46 -3.14
CA LEU A 146 -16.11 4.56 -3.32
C LEU A 146 -16.88 3.30 -2.92
N THR A 147 -16.20 2.14 -2.83
CA THR A 147 -16.84 0.91 -2.30
C THR A 147 -17.01 0.93 -0.79
N GLN A 148 -16.32 1.84 -0.09
CA GLN A 148 -16.29 1.91 1.37
C GLN A 148 -16.90 3.21 1.91
N VAL A 149 -16.63 4.35 1.27
CA VAL A 149 -17.09 5.67 1.74
C VAL A 149 -17.80 6.44 0.63
N SER A 150 -18.53 7.50 1.01
CA SER A 150 -19.21 8.37 0.05
C SER A 150 -18.25 9.19 -0.81
N LEU A 151 -18.77 9.78 -1.89
CA LEU A 151 -17.97 10.43 -2.93
C LEU A 151 -17.01 11.50 -2.41
N LEU A 152 -17.47 12.41 -1.54
CA LEU A 152 -16.66 13.55 -1.11
C LEU A 152 -15.46 13.11 -0.25
N PRO A 153 -15.62 12.27 0.80
CA PRO A 153 -14.49 11.65 1.50
C PRO A 153 -13.56 10.88 0.56
N ALA A 154 -14.09 10.01 -0.31
CA ALA A 154 -13.28 9.21 -1.22
C ALA A 154 -12.41 10.09 -2.13
N LEU A 155 -13.02 11.11 -2.75
CA LEU A 155 -12.35 12.02 -3.67
C LEU A 155 -11.22 12.78 -2.99
N LEU A 156 -11.46 13.35 -1.81
CA LEU A 156 -10.44 14.10 -1.08
C LEU A 156 -9.38 13.18 -0.46
N GLY A 157 -9.77 12.03 0.10
CA GLY A 157 -8.84 11.04 0.63
C GLY A 157 -7.84 10.57 -0.43
N VAL A 158 -8.33 10.22 -1.62
CA VAL A 158 -7.49 9.78 -2.74
C VAL A 158 -6.64 10.91 -3.30
N PHE A 159 -7.18 12.13 -3.40
CA PHE A 159 -6.41 13.29 -3.85
C PHE A 159 -5.19 13.53 -2.96
N PHE A 160 -5.37 13.59 -1.65
CA PHE A 160 -4.27 13.77 -0.70
C PHE A 160 -3.38 12.52 -0.60
N GLY A 161 -3.92 11.32 -0.80
CA GLY A 161 -3.13 10.10 -0.97
C GLY A 161 -2.20 10.17 -2.19
N ALA A 162 -2.68 10.68 -3.33
CA ALA A 162 -1.88 10.85 -4.53
C ALA A 162 -0.79 11.92 -4.36
N LEU A 163 -1.09 13.03 -3.69
CA LEU A 163 -0.07 14.03 -3.33
C LEU A 163 0.99 13.43 -2.39
N THR A 164 0.57 12.60 -1.45
CA THR A 164 1.47 11.88 -0.54
C THR A 164 2.39 10.94 -1.31
N GLU A 165 1.83 10.15 -2.24
CA GLU A 165 2.59 9.26 -3.13
C GLU A 165 3.59 10.02 -4.01
N ALA A 166 3.21 11.20 -4.50
CA ALA A 166 4.04 12.02 -5.35
C ALA A 166 5.23 12.68 -4.62
N TYR A 167 5.06 13.08 -3.35
CA TYR A 167 6.00 14.00 -2.69
C TYR A 167 6.48 13.58 -1.30
N SER A 168 6.02 12.46 -0.75
CA SER A 168 6.50 12.00 0.55
C SER A 168 8.01 11.77 0.55
N PRO A 169 8.76 12.31 1.53
CA PRO A 169 10.19 12.05 1.69
C PRO A 169 10.46 10.68 2.35
N VAL A 170 9.44 10.07 2.95
CA VAL A 170 9.48 8.72 3.55
C VAL A 170 8.83 7.71 2.63
N ASP A 171 9.10 6.43 2.89
CA ASP A 171 8.47 5.31 2.18
C ASP A 171 6.94 5.45 2.21
N ASP A 172 6.33 5.38 1.03
CA ASP A 172 4.93 5.72 0.75
C ASP A 172 3.92 4.77 1.42
N ASN A 173 4.38 3.60 1.83
CA ASN A 173 3.59 2.59 2.52
C ASN A 173 2.97 3.04 3.86
N ILE A 174 3.63 3.96 4.58
CA ILE A 174 3.13 4.48 5.87
C ILE A 174 2.23 5.70 5.69
N PRO A 175 2.67 6.78 5.02
CA PRO A 175 1.91 8.02 5.00
C PRO A 175 0.68 7.94 4.08
N ILE A 176 0.68 7.17 2.98
CA ILE A 176 -0.50 7.11 2.07
C ILE A 176 -1.78 6.75 2.82
N PRO A 177 -1.88 5.59 3.51
CA PRO A 177 -3.13 5.21 4.15
C PRO A 177 -3.45 6.12 5.34
N LEU A 178 -2.45 6.60 6.08
CA LEU A 178 -2.67 7.50 7.22
C LEU A 178 -3.23 8.87 6.80
N VAL A 179 -2.64 9.49 5.77
CA VAL A 179 -3.11 10.77 5.24
C VAL A 179 -4.50 10.60 4.62
N SER A 180 -4.71 9.53 3.85
CA SER A 180 -6.02 9.27 3.22
C SER A 180 -7.11 9.08 4.28
N ALA A 181 -6.85 8.25 5.29
CA ALA A 181 -7.80 8.00 6.39
C ALA A 181 -8.06 9.25 7.24
N LEU A 182 -7.02 10.05 7.52
CA LEU A 182 -7.15 11.30 8.25
C LEU A 182 -8.06 12.28 7.50
N VAL A 183 -7.80 12.51 6.21
CA VAL A 183 -8.62 13.42 5.39
C VAL A 183 -10.05 12.93 5.30
N MET A 184 -10.28 11.64 5.02
CA MET A 184 -11.62 11.07 4.98
C MET A 184 -12.36 11.24 6.32
N SER A 185 -11.68 10.99 7.44
CA SER A 185 -12.25 11.18 8.77
C SER A 185 -12.63 12.64 9.02
N LEU A 186 -11.75 13.58 8.72
CA LEU A 186 -12.03 15.01 8.88
C LEU A 186 -13.27 15.43 8.08
N ILE A 187 -13.41 14.95 6.85
CA ILE A 187 -14.59 15.24 6.03
C ILE A 187 -15.86 14.61 6.62
N ILE A 188 -15.80 13.38 7.12
CA ILE A 188 -16.99 12.67 7.64
C ILE A 188 -17.47 13.26 8.98
N TYR A 189 -16.57 13.77 9.82
CA TYR A 189 -16.92 14.21 11.17
C TYR A 189 -16.99 15.73 11.35
N LEU A 190 -16.48 16.53 10.41
CA LEU A 190 -16.49 17.99 10.49
C LEU A 190 -17.45 18.66 9.49
N ILE A 191 -18.00 17.90 8.54
CA ILE A 191 -18.95 18.38 7.51
C ILE A 191 -20.21 17.54 7.60
#